data_AF-A0A645BVD9-F1
#
_entry.id   AF-A0A645BVD9-F1
#
_cell.length_a   1.000
_cell.length_b   1.000
_cell.length_c   1.000
_cell.angle_alpha   90.00
_cell.angle_beta   90.00
_cell.angle_gamma   90.00
#
_symmetry.space_group_name_H-M   'P 1'
#
loop_
_entity.id
_entity.type
_entity.pdbx_description
1 polymer ?
#
loop_
_entity_poly.entity_id
_entity_poly.type
_entity_poly.pdbx_seq_one_letter_code
_entity_poly.pdbx_strand_id
1 'polypeptide(L)'
;MKFEVQNIIRSAAQGELIKALELSSEYLTHIKKEKNSEIKVMKVIGEILKSESPEERNASLKRNEVAKLLGVSINVIINWERNGFIEVPRSKNGYRAYGQDEIKLLRVIKALRKENYCTQCISSMVKKLKAKSEEKDIFLSEEKEGAGHWLLSSLPEAESNTKELIRYISELIIRRKS
;
A
#
# COMPACT_ATOMS: atom_id res chain seq x y z
N MET A 1 9.73 0.34 12.14
CA MET A 1 10.97 0.04 11.39
C MET A 1 12.22 0.74 11.92
N LYS A 2 12.37 2.08 11.85
CA LYS A 2 13.64 2.76 12.25
C LYS A 2 14.08 2.49 13.70
N PHE A 3 13.13 2.41 14.63
CA PHE A 3 13.40 2.11 16.04
C PHE A 3 13.81 0.64 16.29
N GLU A 4 13.30 -0.31 15.50
CA GLU A 4 13.61 -1.73 15.64
C GLU A 4 15.06 -2.01 15.25
N VAL A 5 15.51 -1.43 14.14
CA VAL A 5 16.90 -1.53 13.68
C VAL A 5 17.86 -0.92 14.72
N GLN A 6 17.50 0.22 15.32
CA GLN A 6 18.31 0.82 16.39
C GLN A 6 18.44 -0.09 17.61
N ASN A 7 17.36 -0.77 18.01
CA ASN A 7 17.37 -1.69 19.15
C ASN A 7 18.20 -2.94 18.88
N ILE A 8 18.17 -3.47 17.65
CA ILE A 8 19.02 -4.58 17.22
C ILE A 8 20.49 -4.18 17.32
N ILE A 9 20.86 -3.04 16.71
CA ILE A 9 22.24 -2.53 16.72
C ILE A 9 22.73 -2.31 18.16
N ARG A 10 21.89 -1.71 19.01
CA ARG A 10 22.21 -1.46 20.41
C ARG A 10 22.46 -2.76 21.18
N SER A 11 21.59 -3.75 21.03
CA SER A 11 21.73 -5.05 21.72
C SER A 11 22.98 -5.80 21.26
N ALA A 12 23.29 -5.74 19.97
CA ALA A 12 24.52 -6.32 19.42
C ALA A 12 25.77 -5.61 19.97
N ALA A 13 25.77 -4.27 20.03
CA ALA A 13 26.87 -3.48 20.58
C ALA A 13 27.12 -3.73 22.07
N GLN A 14 26.06 -4.05 22.83
CA GLN A 14 26.15 -4.43 24.24
C GLN A 14 26.60 -5.88 24.45
N GLY A 15 26.80 -6.66 23.38
CA GLY A 15 27.17 -8.07 23.45
C GLY A 15 26.01 -9.01 23.80
N GLU A 16 24.78 -8.49 23.91
CA GLU A 16 23.54 -9.24 24.15
C GLU A 16 23.10 -9.99 22.87
N LEU A 17 23.95 -10.90 22.37
CA LEU A 17 23.78 -11.51 21.04
C LEU A 17 22.49 -12.31 20.88
N ILE A 18 22.04 -13.03 21.92
CA ILE A 18 20.78 -13.80 21.90
C ILE A 18 19.60 -12.84 21.70
N LYS A 19 19.58 -11.75 22.46
CA LYS A 19 18.53 -10.72 22.34
C LYS A 19 18.59 -10.00 21.00
N ALA A 20 19.77 -9.71 20.48
CA ALA A 20 19.93 -9.15 19.15
C ALA A 20 19.38 -10.09 18.05
N LEU A 21 19.56 -11.40 18.21
CA LEU A 21 19.01 -12.43 17.31
C LEU A 21 17.48 -12.50 17.37
N GLU A 22 16.90 -12.47 18.58
CA GLU A 22 15.45 -12.43 18.79
C GLU A 22 14.84 -11.18 18.14
N LEU A 23 15.39 -10.00 18.43
CA LEU A 23 14.94 -8.73 17.83
C LEU A 23 15.06 -8.73 16.31
N SER A 24 16.13 -9.33 15.75
CA SER A 24 16.31 -9.43 14.30
C SER A 24 15.28 -10.35 13.65
N SER A 25 14.93 -11.45 14.33
CA SER A 25 13.92 -12.40 13.86
C SER A 25 12.50 -11.81 13.91
N GLU A 26 12.19 -11.04 14.95
CA GLU A 26 10.94 -10.29 15.06
C GLU A 26 10.84 -9.23 13.95
N TYR A 27 11.91 -8.46 13.73
CA TYR A 27 11.98 -7.47 12.65
C TYR A 27 11.77 -8.10 11.27
N LEU A 28 12.38 -9.27 10.99
CA LEU A 28 12.16 -10.01 9.75
C LEU A 28 10.68 -10.43 9.59
N THR A 29 10.04 -10.84 10.68
CA THR A 29 8.62 -11.20 10.68
C THR A 29 7.74 -10.00 10.36
N HIS A 30 8.06 -8.82 10.89
CA HIS A 30 7.37 -7.58 10.56
C HIS A 30 7.53 -7.20 9.08
N ILE A 31 8.74 -7.24 8.53
CA ILE A 31 8.98 -6.98 7.09
C ILE A 31 8.15 -7.91 6.21
N LYS A 32 8.14 -9.21 6.53
CA LYS A 32 7.37 -10.21 5.77
C LYS A 32 5.86 -9.94 5.84
N LYS A 33 5.36 -9.52 7.01
CA LYS A 33 3.95 -9.17 7.20
C LYS A 33 3.58 -7.94 6.35
N GLU A 34 4.41 -6.91 6.37
CA GLU A 34 4.20 -5.68 5.58
C GLU A 34 4.18 -5.98 4.09
N LYS A 35 5.15 -6.76 3.60
CA LYS A 35 5.19 -7.24 2.21
C LYS A 35 3.96 -8.06 1.81
N ASN A 36 3.48 -8.94 2.68
CA ASN A 36 2.27 -9.71 2.42
C ASN A 36 1.01 -8.83 2.38
N SER A 37 0.92 -7.81 3.23
CA SER A 37 -0.15 -6.80 3.17
C SER A 37 -0.13 -6.05 1.84
N GLU A 38 1.05 -5.64 1.36
CA GLU A 38 1.20 -4.97 0.06
C GLU A 38 0.70 -5.83 -1.10
N ILE A 39 1.13 -7.09 -1.16
CA ILE A 39 0.74 -8.03 -2.22
C ILE A 39 -0.78 -8.21 -2.23
N LYS A 40 -1.39 -8.33 -1.04
CA LYS A 40 -2.86 -8.43 -0.91
C LYS A 40 -3.55 -7.18 -1.45
N VAL A 41 -3.06 -5.98 -1.11
CA VAL A 41 -3.63 -4.74 -1.62
C VAL A 41 -3.49 -4.63 -3.12
N MET A 42 -2.32 -4.97 -3.67
CA MET A 42 -2.11 -4.93 -5.12
C MET A 42 -3.02 -5.89 -5.87
N LYS A 43 -3.26 -7.08 -5.32
CA LYS A 43 -4.25 -8.02 -5.86
C LYS A 43 -5.65 -7.40 -5.88
N VAL A 44 -6.09 -6.83 -4.76
CA VAL A 44 -7.41 -6.18 -4.64
C VAL A 44 -7.54 -5.00 -5.60
N ILE A 45 -6.51 -4.15 -5.72
CA ILE A 45 -6.50 -3.03 -6.68
C ILE A 45 -6.58 -3.57 -8.12
N GLY A 46 -5.82 -4.61 -8.46
CA GLY A 46 -5.88 -5.25 -9.77
C GLY A 46 -7.28 -5.79 -10.10
N GLU A 47 -7.96 -6.42 -9.14
CA GLU A 47 -9.34 -6.89 -9.29
C GLU A 47 -10.33 -5.73 -9.47
N ILE A 48 -10.22 -4.66 -8.68
CA ILE A 48 -11.05 -3.45 -8.81
C ILE A 48 -10.91 -2.83 -10.21
N LEU A 49 -9.68 -2.72 -10.70
CA LEU A 49 -9.40 -2.11 -12.00
C LEU A 49 -9.90 -2.97 -13.17
N LYS A 50 -9.81 -4.31 -13.06
CA LYS A 50 -10.33 -5.26 -14.06
C LYS A 50 -11.84 -5.38 -14.04
N SER A 51 -12.49 -5.11 -12.91
CA SER A 51 -13.94 -5.23 -12.81
C SER A 51 -14.63 -4.16 -13.66
N GLU A 52 -15.36 -4.60 -14.68
CA GLU A 52 -16.37 -3.79 -15.35
C GLU A 52 -17.74 -4.15 -14.79
N SER A 53 -18.15 -3.54 -13.67
CA SER A 53 -19.53 -3.72 -13.21
C SER A 53 -20.49 -3.04 -14.19
N PRO A 54 -21.48 -3.78 -14.75
CA PRO A 54 -22.55 -3.20 -15.57
C PRO A 54 -23.42 -2.19 -14.80
N GLU A 55 -23.54 -2.35 -13.48
CA GLU A 55 -24.32 -1.47 -12.59
C GLU A 55 -23.70 -0.07 -12.50
N GLU A 56 -22.40 0.05 -12.79
CA GLU A 56 -21.63 1.28 -12.67
C GLU A 56 -21.52 2.06 -13.98
N ARG A 57 -21.77 1.44 -15.14
CA ARG A 57 -21.60 2.06 -16.48
C ARG A 57 -22.45 3.33 -16.69
N ASN A 58 -23.54 3.48 -15.92
CA ASN A 58 -24.41 4.67 -15.93
C ASN A 58 -24.57 5.29 -14.54
N ALA A 59 -23.69 4.98 -13.59
CA ALA A 59 -23.78 5.52 -12.25
C ALA A 59 -23.54 7.04 -12.27
N SER A 60 -24.44 7.79 -11.64
CA SER A 60 -24.27 9.20 -11.33
C SER A 60 -24.73 9.40 -9.90
N LEU A 61 -23.87 8.95 -8.98
CA LEU A 61 -24.20 8.92 -7.56
C LEU A 61 -23.89 10.26 -6.91
N LYS A 62 -24.65 10.60 -5.88
CA LYS A 62 -24.34 11.69 -4.95
C LYS A 62 -23.39 11.19 -3.87
N ARG A 63 -22.72 12.12 -3.19
CA ARG A 63 -21.73 11.80 -2.14
C ARG A 63 -22.27 10.86 -1.05
N ASN A 64 -23.52 11.04 -0.62
CA ASN A 64 -24.17 10.19 0.38
C ASN A 64 -24.41 8.76 -0.13
N GLU A 65 -24.76 8.59 -1.39
CA GLU A 65 -24.96 7.29 -2.03
C GLU A 65 -23.63 6.56 -2.18
N VAL A 66 -22.58 7.27 -2.59
CA VAL A 66 -21.21 6.73 -2.66
C VAL A 66 -20.70 6.32 -1.27
N ALA A 67 -20.94 7.14 -0.25
CA ALA A 67 -20.57 6.81 1.12
C ALA A 67 -21.24 5.51 1.58
N LYS A 68 -22.54 5.34 1.28
CA LYS A 68 -23.28 4.09 1.54
C LYS A 68 -22.72 2.91 0.75
N LEU A 69 -22.50 3.07 -0.57
CA LEU A 69 -21.94 2.04 -1.46
C LEU A 69 -20.58 1.54 -0.95
N LEU A 70 -19.73 2.46 -0.50
CA LEU A 70 -18.41 2.14 0.00
C LEU A 70 -18.41 1.74 1.49
N GLY A 71 -19.53 1.84 2.20
CA GLY A 71 -19.61 1.57 3.63
C GLY A 71 -18.70 2.47 4.46
N VAL A 72 -18.60 3.76 4.10
CA VAL A 72 -17.81 4.77 4.84
C VAL A 72 -18.68 5.97 5.20
N SER A 73 -18.23 6.81 6.13
CA SER A 73 -18.96 8.04 6.45
C SER A 73 -18.79 9.09 5.34
N ILE A 74 -19.75 10.02 5.23
CA ILE A 74 -19.68 11.14 4.27
C ILE A 74 -18.41 11.98 4.51
N ASN A 75 -18.01 12.16 5.78
CA ASN A 75 -16.80 12.91 6.14
C ASN A 75 -15.52 12.26 5.62
N VAL A 76 -15.48 10.92 5.48
CA VAL A 76 -14.35 10.22 4.86
C VAL A 76 -14.22 10.62 3.38
N ILE A 77 -15.34 10.65 2.64
CA ILE A 77 -15.33 11.08 1.24
C ILE A 77 -14.91 12.55 1.11
N ILE A 78 -15.43 13.43 1.98
CA ILE A 78 -15.03 14.84 2.02
C ILE A 78 -13.53 14.97 2.30
N ASN A 79 -13.00 14.19 3.24
CA ASN A 79 -11.57 14.20 3.54
C ASN A 79 -10.73 13.76 2.32
N TRP A 80 -11.17 12.73 1.58
CA TRP A 80 -10.46 12.29 0.38
C TRP A 80 -10.49 13.34 -0.74
N GLU A 81 -11.61 14.03 -0.94
CA GLU A 81 -11.70 15.18 -1.85
C GLU A 81 -10.77 16.32 -1.43
N ARG A 82 -10.77 16.68 -0.13
CA ARG A 82 -9.93 17.77 0.41
C ARG A 82 -8.44 17.48 0.28
N ASN A 83 -8.05 16.21 0.39
CA ASN A 83 -6.67 15.78 0.18
C ASN A 83 -6.28 15.66 -1.30
N GLY A 84 -7.20 15.96 -2.23
CA GLY A 84 -6.95 15.91 -3.67
C GLY A 84 -6.76 14.49 -4.22
N PHE A 85 -7.20 13.45 -3.50
CA PHE A 85 -7.13 12.07 -4.00
C PHE A 85 -8.11 11.82 -5.14
N ILE A 86 -9.15 12.63 -5.23
CA ILE A 86 -10.15 12.53 -6.28
C ILE A 86 -10.64 13.91 -6.64
N GLU A 87 -10.74 14.14 -7.95
CA GLU A 87 -11.42 15.30 -8.51
C GLU A 87 -12.75 14.80 -9.02
N VAL A 88 -13.83 15.38 -8.50
CA VAL A 88 -15.19 14.93 -8.81
C VAL A 88 -15.85 15.98 -9.68
N PRO A 89 -16.33 15.62 -10.88
CA PRO A 89 -16.98 16.57 -11.76
C PRO A 89 -18.25 17.14 -11.09
N ARG A 90 -18.53 18.40 -11.40
CA ARG A 90 -19.79 19.03 -11.01
C ARG A 90 -20.79 18.86 -12.15
N SER A 91 -21.98 18.38 -11.80
CA SER A 91 -23.14 18.38 -12.68
C SER A 91 -23.53 19.81 -13.07
N LYS A 92 -24.38 19.95 -14.11
CA LYS A 92 -24.95 21.25 -14.53
C LYS A 92 -25.63 22.03 -13.40
N ASN A 93 -26.12 21.32 -12.38
CA ASN A 93 -26.79 21.90 -11.21
C ASN A 93 -25.81 22.23 -10.06
N GLY A 94 -24.50 22.18 -10.28
CA GLY A 94 -23.46 22.52 -9.30
C GLY A 94 -23.13 21.42 -8.28
N TYR A 95 -23.91 20.34 -8.22
CA TYR A 95 -23.65 19.21 -7.32
C TYR A 95 -22.59 18.27 -7.88
N ARG A 96 -21.78 17.67 -6.98
CA ARG A 96 -20.83 16.61 -7.33
C ARG A 96 -21.57 15.34 -7.76
N ALA A 97 -21.16 14.78 -8.89
CA ALA A 97 -21.65 13.51 -9.41
C ALA A 97 -20.47 12.54 -9.55
N TYR A 98 -20.62 11.33 -9.03
CA TYR A 98 -19.58 10.31 -9.07
C TYR A 98 -20.01 9.25 -10.07
N GLY A 99 -19.22 9.12 -11.14
CA GLY A 99 -19.35 8.10 -12.17
C GLY A 99 -18.57 6.83 -11.82
N GLN A 100 -18.52 5.93 -12.79
CA GLN A 100 -17.81 4.65 -12.66
C GLN A 100 -16.35 4.84 -12.27
N ASP A 101 -15.64 5.75 -12.94
CA ASP A 101 -14.21 5.97 -12.72
C ASP A 101 -13.95 6.57 -11.34
N GLU A 102 -14.79 7.51 -10.89
CA GLU A 102 -14.72 8.02 -9.52
C GLU A 102 -14.94 6.92 -8.49
N ILE A 103 -15.95 6.05 -8.70
CA ILE A 103 -16.26 4.96 -7.78
C ILE A 103 -15.10 3.95 -7.72
N LYS A 104 -14.52 3.56 -8.87
CA LYS A 104 -13.35 2.69 -8.93
C LYS A 104 -12.16 3.30 -8.19
N LEU A 105 -11.88 4.57 -8.43
CA LEU A 105 -10.79 5.28 -7.75
C LEU A 105 -11.00 5.34 -6.24
N LEU A 106 -12.23 5.58 -5.78
CA LEU A 106 -12.58 5.58 -4.36
C LEU A 106 -12.44 4.20 -3.71
N ARG A 107 -12.73 3.11 -4.44
CA ARG A 107 -12.45 1.73 -3.96
C ARG A 107 -10.96 1.47 -3.80
N VAL A 108 -10.13 1.94 -4.74
CA VAL A 108 -8.67 1.87 -4.63
C VAL A 108 -8.17 2.65 -3.41
N ILE A 109 -8.64 3.90 -3.23
CA ILE A 109 -8.29 4.72 -2.06
C ILE A 109 -8.71 4.03 -0.76
N LYS A 110 -9.90 3.41 -0.72
CA LYS A 110 -10.39 2.65 0.43
C LYS A 110 -9.47 1.46 0.75
N ALA A 111 -9.07 0.68 -0.26
CA ALA A 111 -8.16 -0.46 -0.08
C ALA A 111 -6.81 -0.01 0.49
N LEU A 112 -6.24 1.09 -0.04
CA LEU A 112 -4.99 1.66 0.46
C LEU A 112 -5.14 2.19 1.90
N ARG A 113 -6.23 2.90 2.21
CA ARG A 113 -6.44 3.39 3.59
C ARG A 113 -6.60 2.27 4.60
N LYS A 114 -7.14 1.11 4.21
CA LYS A 114 -7.31 -0.06 5.08
C LYS A 114 -5.97 -0.61 5.58
N GLU A 115 -4.94 -0.58 4.75
CA GLU A 115 -3.58 -0.98 5.16
C GLU A 115 -2.72 0.19 5.67
N ASN A 116 -3.35 1.28 6.13
CA ASN A 116 -2.69 2.44 6.73
C ASN A 116 -1.66 3.15 5.84
N TYR A 117 -1.82 3.08 4.51
CA TYR A 117 -0.97 3.87 3.61
C TYR A 117 -1.11 5.37 3.90
N CYS A 118 0.03 6.06 3.91
CA CYS A 118 0.06 7.49 4.16
C CYS A 118 -0.55 8.29 2.98
N THR A 119 -0.97 9.51 3.26
CA THR A 119 -1.57 10.41 2.26
C THR A 119 -0.68 10.58 1.01
N GLN A 120 0.64 10.68 1.18
CA GLN A 120 1.58 10.86 0.06
C GLN A 120 1.66 9.62 -0.83
N CYS A 121 1.69 8.41 -0.26
CA CYS A 121 1.67 7.16 -1.02
C CYS A 121 0.37 7.05 -1.85
N ILE A 122 -0.77 7.38 -1.23
CA ILE A 122 -2.07 7.35 -1.90
C ILE A 122 -2.09 8.37 -3.05
N SER A 123 -1.69 9.62 -2.82
CA SER A 123 -1.65 10.64 -3.87
C SER A 123 -0.74 10.24 -5.04
N SER A 124 0.45 9.69 -4.75
CA SER A 124 1.37 9.21 -5.78
C SER A 124 0.79 8.06 -6.60
N MET A 125 0.12 7.11 -5.95
CA MET A 125 -0.55 5.99 -6.62
C MET A 125 -1.68 6.49 -7.52
N VAL A 126 -2.56 7.35 -7.01
CA VAL A 126 -3.67 7.92 -7.77
C VAL A 126 -3.16 8.65 -9.02
N LYS A 127 -2.12 9.47 -8.89
CA LYS A 127 -1.52 10.19 -10.04
C LYS A 127 -1.03 9.23 -11.12
N LYS A 128 -0.32 8.16 -10.72
CA LYS A 128 0.15 7.12 -11.65
C LYS A 128 -1.00 6.40 -12.36
N LEU A 129 -2.08 6.10 -11.63
CA LEU A 129 -3.28 5.47 -12.21
C LEU A 129 -3.97 6.37 -13.23
N LYS A 130 -4.10 7.68 -12.95
CA LYS A 130 -4.67 8.65 -13.89
C LYS A 130 -3.81 8.84 -15.15
N ALA A 131 -2.48 8.96 -14.99
CA ALA A 131 -1.57 9.10 -16.14
C ALA A 131 -1.64 7.89 -17.08
N LYS A 132 -1.78 6.68 -16.53
CA LYS A 132 -1.87 5.44 -17.32
C LYS A 132 -3.22 5.25 -18.02
N SER A 133 -4.27 5.99 -17.63
CA SER A 133 -5.56 5.98 -18.33
C SER A 133 -5.65 6.96 -19.52
N GLU A 134 -4.71 7.91 -19.62
CA GLU A 134 -4.65 8.88 -20.73
C GLU A 134 -3.88 8.34 -21.94
N GLU A 135 -2.97 7.38 -21.73
CA GLU A 135 -2.33 6.60 -22.79
C GLU A 135 -3.22 5.42 -23.16
N LYS A 136 -4.00 5.60 -24.22
CA LYS A 136 -4.99 4.64 -24.74
C LYS A 136 -4.34 3.45 -25.47
N ASP A 137 -3.43 2.74 -24.80
CA ASP A 137 -2.95 1.39 -25.12
C ASP A 137 -2.04 0.93 -23.97
N ILE A 138 -1.91 -0.39 -23.75
CA ILE A 138 -1.13 -1.03 -22.65
C ILE A 138 -1.94 -1.34 -21.37
N PHE A 139 -3.19 -1.83 -21.49
CA PHE A 139 -3.80 -2.65 -20.41
C PHE A 139 -3.41 -4.14 -20.50
N LEU A 140 -2.67 -4.53 -21.54
CA LEU A 140 -2.27 -5.91 -21.83
C LEU A 140 -0.81 -5.97 -22.34
N SER A 141 0.17 -5.74 -21.47
CA SER A 141 1.48 -6.36 -21.70
C SER A 141 2.26 -6.56 -20.39
N GLU A 142 2.52 -7.83 -20.16
CA GLU A 142 3.55 -8.48 -19.36
C GLU A 142 3.45 -8.41 -17.82
N GLU A 143 3.22 -9.60 -17.28
CA GLU A 143 3.59 -10.09 -15.95
C GLU A 143 5.10 -10.01 -15.66
N LYS A 144 5.78 -8.92 -16.01
CA LYS A 144 7.19 -8.75 -15.64
C LYS A 144 7.31 -7.81 -14.45
N GLU A 145 7.40 -8.43 -13.27
CA GLU A 145 8.16 -7.92 -12.12
C GLU A 145 7.88 -6.45 -11.72
N GLY A 146 6.64 -5.98 -11.86
CA GLY A 146 6.34 -4.55 -11.67
C GLY A 146 5.62 -4.18 -10.38
N ALA A 147 4.94 -5.13 -9.72
CA ALA A 147 4.07 -4.80 -8.60
C ALA A 147 4.84 -4.34 -7.35
N GLY A 148 6.11 -4.72 -7.22
CA GLY A 148 7.00 -4.29 -6.13
C GLY A 148 7.46 -2.83 -6.26
N HIS A 149 7.54 -2.30 -7.48
CA HIS A 149 8.01 -0.93 -7.72
C HIS A 149 6.95 0.16 -7.49
N TRP A 150 5.68 -0.21 -7.27
CA TRP A 150 4.61 0.77 -7.06
C TRP A 150 4.65 1.41 -5.68
N LEU A 151 5.23 0.75 -4.67
CA LEU A 151 5.26 1.23 -3.28
C LEU A 151 6.58 1.02 -2.53
N LEU A 152 7.41 0.02 -2.89
CA LEU A 152 8.54 -0.36 -2.05
C LEU A 152 9.76 -0.82 -2.85
N SER A 153 10.65 0.12 -3.18
CA SER A 153 12.03 -0.24 -3.49
C SER A 153 12.79 -0.75 -2.25
N SER A 154 12.35 -0.44 -1.03
CA SER A 154 13.15 -0.63 0.19
C SER A 154 12.90 -1.92 0.97
N LEU A 155 11.74 -2.58 0.89
CA LEU A 155 11.49 -3.80 1.69
C LEU A 155 12.25 -5.04 1.20
N PRO A 156 12.40 -5.31 -0.11
CA PRO A 156 13.21 -6.46 -0.55
C PRO A 156 14.66 -6.37 -0.07
N GLU A 157 15.25 -5.18 -0.14
CA GLU A 157 16.59 -4.89 0.37
C GLU A 157 16.64 -5.03 1.90
N ALA A 158 15.69 -4.46 2.64
CA ALA A 158 15.61 -4.61 4.09
C ALA A 158 15.45 -6.07 4.53
N GLU A 159 14.67 -6.88 3.80
CA GLU A 159 14.49 -8.31 4.06
C GLU A 159 15.83 -9.06 3.88
N SER A 160 16.54 -8.79 2.79
CA SER A 160 17.85 -9.39 2.50
C SER A 160 18.86 -9.03 3.59
N ASN A 161 19.01 -7.75 3.90
CA ASN A 161 19.95 -7.26 4.91
C ASN A 161 19.65 -7.85 6.29
N THR A 162 18.37 -8.00 6.65
CA THR A 162 17.98 -8.60 7.94
C THR A 162 18.32 -10.09 8.01
N LYS A 163 18.15 -10.84 6.90
CA LYS A 163 18.55 -12.26 6.83
C LYS A 163 20.06 -12.43 7.00
N GLU A 164 20.85 -11.58 6.35
CA GLU A 164 22.31 -11.59 6.50
C GLU A 164 22.73 -11.26 7.94
N LEU A 165 22.08 -10.30 8.58
CA LEU A 165 22.33 -9.96 9.97
C LEU A 165 22.03 -11.13 10.92
N ILE A 166 20.89 -11.81 10.75
CA ILE A 166 20.53 -13.02 11.52
C ILE A 166 21.61 -14.10 11.36
N ARG A 167 22.06 -14.34 10.12
CA ARG A 167 23.13 -15.31 9.83
C ARG A 167 24.42 -14.94 10.57
N TYR A 168 24.85 -13.69 10.45
CA TYR A 168 26.06 -13.20 11.09
C TYR A 168 26.02 -13.31 12.63
N ILE A 169 24.93 -12.88 13.26
CA ILE A 169 24.77 -12.98 14.72
C ILE A 169 24.80 -14.45 15.17
N SER A 170 24.17 -15.35 14.40
CA SER A 170 24.16 -16.78 14.70
C SER A 170 25.56 -17.40 14.65
N GLU A 171 26.35 -17.06 13.63
CA GLU A 171 27.75 -17.49 13.51
C GLU A 171 28.61 -16.98 14.69
N LEU A 172 28.41 -15.74 15.13
CA LEU A 172 29.12 -15.18 16.29
C LEU A 172 28.79 -15.91 17.60
N ILE A 173 27.52 -16.31 17.80
CA ILE A 173 27.11 -17.08 18.98
C ILE A 173 27.79 -18.45 18.98
N ILE A 174 27.87 -19.12 17.82
CA ILE A 174 28.54 -20.43 17.67
C ILE A 174 30.03 -20.30 17.99
N ARG A 175 30.71 -19.29 17.43
CA ARG A 175 32.15 -19.04 17.67
C ARG A 175 32.49 -18.73 19.13
N ARG A 176 31.58 -18.12 19.89
CA ARG A 176 31.78 -17.84 21.33
C ARG A 176 31.53 -19.05 22.24
N LYS A 177 30.85 -20.09 21.74
CA LYS A 177 30.59 -21.34 22.47
C LYS A 177 31.64 -22.43 22.21
N SER A 178 32.51 -22.23 21.22
CA SER A 178 33.68 -23.07 20.92
C SER A 178 34.93 -22.52 21.60
#